data_AF-A0A0D0DR57-F1
#
_entry.id   AF-A0A0D0DR57-F1
#
_cell.length_a   1.000
_cell.length_b   1.000
_cell.length_c   1.000
_cell.angle_alpha   90.00
_cell.angle_beta   90.00
_cell.angle_gamma   90.00
#
_symmetry.space_group_name_H-M   'P 1'
#
loop_
_entity.id
_entity.type
_entity.pdbx_description
1 polymer ?
#
loop_
_entity_poly.entity_id
_entity_poly.type
_entity_poly.pdbx_seq_one_letter_code
_entity_poly.pdbx_strand_id
1 'polypeptide(L)'
;MLQAKWKPQEKPTNRLPVKQQKHTQDGPATSAQLPQQTSCQNLTLTDWLLIYAYINSHPDVSQAGIVEHFQTCHEGVLIFNQTTLSHKLRECPKMEARADDNPTALSLKRPQVVTRPDVEHALVLWVWDME
;
A
#
# COMPACT_ATOMS: atom_id res chain seq x y z
N MET A 1 20.37 -35.17 -23.48
CA MET A 1 20.41 -33.86 -24.18
C MET A 1 19.14 -33.14 -23.78
N LEU A 2 19.11 -31.99 -23.09
CA LEU A 2 19.86 -30.74 -23.23
C LEU A 2 20.16 -30.14 -21.85
N GLN A 3 21.40 -29.69 -21.66
CA GLN A 3 21.83 -28.88 -20.52
C GLN A 3 21.45 -27.41 -20.79
N ALA A 4 20.60 -26.81 -19.97
CA ALA A 4 20.34 -25.37 -20.00
C ALA A 4 21.47 -24.65 -19.23
N LYS A 5 22.48 -24.22 -19.99
CA LYS A 5 23.61 -23.41 -19.52
C LYS A 5 23.12 -22.00 -19.16
N TRP A 6 23.01 -21.69 -17.87
CA TRP A 6 22.78 -20.33 -17.39
C TRP A 6 23.99 -19.46 -17.74
N LYS A 7 23.80 -18.42 -18.57
CA LYS A 7 24.79 -17.35 -18.76
C LYS A 7 24.63 -16.32 -17.62
N PRO A 8 25.72 -15.79 -17.05
CA PRO A 8 25.62 -14.67 -16.12
C PRO A 8 25.07 -13.45 -16.85
N GLN A 9 23.95 -12.91 -16.39
CA GLN A 9 23.40 -11.67 -16.92
C GLN A 9 24.16 -10.50 -16.29
N GLU A 10 24.84 -9.70 -17.12
CA GLU A 10 25.54 -8.50 -16.69
C GLU A 10 24.54 -7.47 -16.14
N LYS A 11 24.89 -6.89 -14.99
CA LYS A 11 24.08 -5.90 -14.28
C LYS A 11 24.09 -4.58 -15.06
N PRO A 12 22.95 -3.98 -15.42
CA PRO A 12 22.97 -2.66 -16.04
C PRO A 12 23.33 -1.59 -15.01
N THR A 13 24.39 -0.85 -15.35
CA THR A 13 24.96 0.34 -14.73
C THR A 13 23.92 1.33 -14.18
N ASN A 14 24.21 1.85 -12.97
CA ASN A 14 23.49 2.93 -12.28
C ASN A 14 23.11 4.08 -13.23
N ARG A 15 21.81 4.32 -13.44
CA ARG A 15 21.32 5.58 -14.00
C ARG A 15 21.11 6.57 -12.86
N LEU A 16 21.89 7.64 -12.85
CA LEU A 16 21.65 8.80 -11.98
C LEU A 16 20.27 9.42 -12.30
N PRO A 17 19.55 9.97 -11.31
CA PRO A 17 18.25 10.59 -11.55
C PRO A 17 18.42 11.87 -12.40
N VAL A 18 17.72 11.93 -13.52
CA VAL A 18 17.60 13.15 -14.34
C VAL A 18 16.78 14.17 -13.54
N LYS A 19 17.37 15.34 -13.28
CA LYS A 19 16.69 16.50 -12.70
C LYS A 19 15.52 16.90 -13.60
N GLN A 20 14.28 16.77 -13.08
CA GLN A 20 13.11 17.35 -13.72
C GLN A 20 13.17 18.88 -13.59
N GLN A 21 13.20 19.58 -14.73
CA GLN A 21 13.11 21.03 -14.78
C GLN A 21 11.67 21.45 -14.42
N LYS A 22 11.53 22.32 -13.42
CA LYS A 22 10.24 22.97 -13.10
C LYS A 22 9.95 24.00 -14.21
N HIS A 23 8.88 23.79 -14.96
CA HIS A 23 8.31 24.81 -15.82
C HIS A 23 7.43 25.72 -14.96
N THR A 24 7.85 26.96 -14.76
CA THR A 24 7.03 28.02 -14.14
C THR A 24 5.95 28.40 -15.13
N GLN A 25 4.68 28.26 -14.74
CA GLN A 25 3.57 28.81 -15.52
C GLN A 25 2.57 29.45 -14.54
N ASP A 26 2.63 30.77 -14.46
CA ASP A 26 1.53 31.57 -13.93
C ASP A 26 0.36 31.48 -14.93
N GLY A 27 -0.74 30.86 -14.49
CA GLY A 27 -1.96 30.67 -15.29
C GLY A 27 -3.20 30.51 -14.39
N PRO A 28 -4.41 30.78 -14.90
CA PRO A 28 -5.62 30.90 -14.10
C PRO A 28 -6.11 29.55 -13.53
N ALA A 29 -6.98 29.63 -12.52
CA ALA A 29 -7.52 28.49 -11.76
C ALA A 29 -7.88 27.28 -12.65
N THR A 30 -7.15 26.18 -12.44
CA THR A 30 -7.27 24.97 -13.25
C THR A 30 -8.40 24.08 -12.71
N SER A 31 -9.40 23.78 -13.54
CA SER A 31 -10.46 22.78 -13.28
C SER A 31 -9.94 21.33 -13.38
N ALA A 32 -8.67 21.07 -13.04
CA ALA A 32 -8.03 19.78 -13.27
C ALA A 32 -8.71 18.69 -12.45
N GLN A 33 -9.36 17.75 -13.12
CA GLN A 33 -9.73 16.48 -12.50
C GLN A 33 -8.46 15.69 -12.20
N LEU A 34 -8.38 15.16 -10.98
CA LEU A 34 -7.28 14.31 -10.54
C LEU A 34 -7.14 13.14 -11.55
N PRO A 35 -5.94 12.78 -12.00
CA PRO A 35 -5.78 11.64 -12.90
C PRO A 35 -6.43 10.42 -12.24
N GLN A 36 -7.32 9.74 -12.96
CA GLN A 36 -7.78 8.41 -12.55
C GLN A 36 -6.53 7.57 -12.31
N GLN A 37 -6.28 7.25 -11.04
CA GLN A 37 -5.07 6.54 -10.65
C GLN A 37 -5.20 5.10 -11.14
N THR A 38 -4.63 4.81 -12.30
CA THR A 38 -4.62 3.48 -12.91
C THR A 38 -3.45 2.62 -12.45
N SER A 39 -2.52 3.18 -11.66
CA SER A 39 -1.39 2.43 -11.10
C SER A 39 -1.75 1.83 -9.74
N CYS A 40 -1.34 0.56 -9.52
CA CYS A 40 -1.50 -0.13 -8.24
C CYS A 40 -1.02 0.77 -7.10
N GLN A 41 -1.93 1.18 -6.22
CA GLN A 41 -1.59 1.97 -5.06
C GLN A 41 -1.11 1.05 -3.93
N ASN A 42 -0.15 1.54 -3.14
CA ASN A 42 0.15 0.88 -1.88
C ASN A 42 -1.02 1.15 -0.93
N LEU A 43 -1.84 0.13 -0.71
CA LEU A 43 -2.96 0.17 0.23
C LEU A 43 -2.44 0.33 1.67
N THR A 44 -3.21 1.00 2.50
CA THR A 44 -2.91 1.20 3.93
C THR A 44 -3.07 -0.10 4.71
N LEU A 45 -2.54 -0.15 5.93
CA LEU A 45 -2.75 -1.30 6.82
C LEU A 45 -4.26 -1.50 7.09
N THR A 46 -5.02 -0.41 7.30
CA THR A 46 -6.49 -0.47 7.45
C THR A 46 -7.17 -1.11 6.25
N ASP A 47 -6.81 -0.71 5.03
CA ASP A 47 -7.38 -1.28 3.81
C ASP A 47 -7.14 -2.79 3.73
N TRP A 48 -5.94 -3.23 4.08
CA TRP A 48 -5.60 -4.66 4.11
C TRP A 48 -6.38 -5.42 5.19
N LEU A 49 -6.53 -4.85 6.38
CA LEU A 49 -7.34 -5.46 7.44
C LEU A 49 -8.81 -5.59 7.02
N LEU A 50 -9.36 -4.58 6.33
CA LEU A 50 -10.70 -4.64 5.77
C LEU A 50 -10.84 -5.77 4.73
N ILE A 51 -9.85 -5.91 3.84
CA ILE A 51 -9.81 -7.00 2.87
C ILE A 51 -9.75 -8.36 3.57
N TYR A 52 -8.94 -8.52 4.62
CA TYR A 52 -8.86 -9.78 5.37
C TYR A 52 -10.18 -10.11 6.09
N ALA A 53 -10.84 -9.13 6.70
CA ALA A 53 -12.15 -9.31 7.31
C ALA A 53 -13.21 -9.76 6.28
N TYR A 54 -13.17 -9.20 5.07
CA TYR A 54 -14.03 -9.63 3.97
C TYR A 54 -13.76 -11.08 3.56
N ILE A 55 -12.50 -11.50 3.47
CA ILE A 55 -12.13 -12.87 3.11
C ILE A 55 -12.60 -13.87 4.17
N ASN A 56 -12.41 -13.53 5.45
CA ASN A 56 -12.83 -14.38 6.55
C ASN A 56 -14.36 -14.53 6.64
N SER A 57 -15.12 -13.53 6.20
CA SER A 57 -16.59 -13.60 6.14
C SER A 57 -17.12 -14.28 4.86
N HIS A 58 -16.29 -14.42 3.82
CA HIS A 58 -16.69 -14.95 2.51
C HIS A 58 -15.73 -16.05 2.01
N PRO A 59 -15.67 -17.22 2.68
CA PRO A 59 -14.71 -18.28 2.34
C PRO A 59 -14.91 -18.89 0.94
N ASP A 60 -16.12 -18.79 0.38
CA ASP A 60 -16.48 -19.37 -0.91
C ASP A 60 -16.12 -18.45 -2.10
N VAL A 61 -15.72 -17.21 -1.84
CA VAL A 61 -15.41 -16.24 -2.90
C VAL A 61 -13.98 -16.44 -3.38
N SER A 62 -13.82 -16.60 -4.69
CA SER A 62 -12.50 -16.72 -5.30
C SER A 62 -11.66 -15.44 -5.12
N GLN A 63 -10.32 -15.57 -5.15
CA GLN A 63 -9.43 -14.40 -5.10
C GLN A 63 -9.71 -13.38 -6.21
N ALA A 64 -10.13 -13.84 -7.39
CA ALA A 64 -10.51 -12.95 -8.49
C ALA A 64 -11.80 -12.17 -8.15
N GLY A 65 -12.80 -12.84 -7.57
CA GLY A 65 -14.03 -12.19 -7.13
C GLY A 65 -13.81 -11.19 -6.00
N ILE A 66 -12.86 -11.46 -5.09
CA ILE A 66 -12.45 -10.49 -4.06
C ILE A 66 -11.85 -9.23 -4.70
N VAL A 67 -10.94 -9.40 -5.65
CA VAL A 67 -10.33 -8.27 -6.37
C VAL A 67 -11.41 -7.45 -7.12
N GLU A 68 -12.33 -8.12 -7.80
CA GLU A 68 -13.44 -7.47 -8.52
C GLU A 68 -14.37 -6.70 -7.58
N HIS A 69 -14.73 -7.28 -6.44
CA HIS A 69 -15.54 -6.62 -5.41
C HIS A 69 -14.91 -5.29 -4.98
N PHE A 70 -13.64 -5.31 -4.58
CA PHE A 70 -12.97 -4.12 -4.08
C PHE A 70 -12.61 -3.09 -5.17
N GLN A 71 -12.51 -3.50 -6.44
CA GLN A 71 -12.38 -2.58 -7.57
C GLN A 71 -13.70 -1.90 -7.94
N THR A 72 -14.84 -2.53 -7.64
CA THR A 72 -16.19 -2.02 -7.94
C THR A 72 -16.86 -1.32 -6.75
N CYS A 73 -16.32 -1.46 -5.53
CA CYS A 73 -16.80 -0.76 -4.34
C CYS A 73 -16.75 0.77 -4.49
N HIS A 74 -17.91 1.41 -4.35
CA HIS A 74 -18.07 2.86 -4.46
C HIS A 74 -17.47 3.66 -3.29
N GLU A 75 -17.31 3.04 -2.12
CA GLU A 75 -16.88 3.71 -0.87
C GLU A 75 -15.36 3.87 -0.74
N GLY A 76 -14.61 3.48 -1.77
CA GLY A 76 -13.16 3.55 -1.81
C GLY A 76 -12.63 2.46 -2.72
N VAL A 77 -12.35 2.81 -3.97
CA VAL A 77 -11.85 1.85 -4.96
C VAL A 77 -10.44 1.41 -4.54
N LEU A 78 -10.31 0.16 -4.10
CA LEU A 78 -9.02 -0.42 -3.75
C LEU A 78 -8.44 -1.13 -4.97
N ILE A 79 -7.41 -0.52 -5.56
CA ILE A 79 -6.79 -1.04 -6.79
C ILE A 79 -5.60 -1.92 -6.43
N PHE A 80 -5.81 -3.22 -6.48
CA PHE A 80 -4.78 -4.25 -6.37
C PHE A 80 -5.08 -5.40 -7.33
N ASN A 81 -4.09 -6.26 -7.55
CA ASN A 81 -4.23 -7.45 -8.39
C ASN A 81 -4.23 -8.73 -7.55
N GLN A 82 -4.64 -9.83 -8.17
CA GLN A 82 -4.71 -11.14 -7.53
C GLN A 82 -3.37 -11.61 -6.97
N THR A 83 -2.25 -11.29 -7.63
CA THR A 83 -0.92 -11.68 -7.16
C THR A 83 -0.55 -10.94 -5.87
N THR A 84 -0.82 -9.63 -5.79
CA THR A 84 -0.62 -8.84 -4.56
C THR A 84 -1.46 -9.41 -3.42
N LEU A 85 -2.72 -9.77 -3.68
CA LEU A 85 -3.58 -10.39 -2.67
C LEU A 85 -2.99 -11.70 -2.14
N SER A 86 -2.55 -12.60 -3.04
CA SER A 86 -1.92 -13.86 -2.67
C SER A 86 -0.65 -13.68 -1.84
N HIS A 87 0.20 -12.71 -2.22
CA HIS A 87 1.38 -12.35 -1.42
C HIS A 87 0.98 -11.82 -0.04
N LYS A 88 -0.03 -10.95 0.03
CA LYS A 88 -0.49 -10.34 1.27
C LYS A 88 -1.14 -11.32 2.22
N LEU A 89 -1.84 -12.34 1.73
CA LEU A 89 -2.39 -13.39 2.60
C LEU A 89 -1.31 -14.16 3.35
N ARG A 90 -0.13 -14.35 2.74
CA ARG A 90 1.02 -14.96 3.43
C ARG A 90 1.63 -14.07 4.51
N GLU A 91 1.47 -12.76 4.37
CA GLU A 91 1.97 -11.76 5.32
C GLU A 91 0.95 -11.38 6.40
N CYS A 92 -0.28 -11.89 6.33
CA CYS A 92 -1.39 -11.50 7.21
C CYS A 92 -1.03 -11.51 8.70
N PRO A 93 -0.41 -12.58 9.27
CA PRO A 93 -0.07 -12.60 10.70
C PRO A 93 0.89 -11.47 11.11
N LYS A 94 1.79 -11.06 10.22
CA LYS A 94 2.74 -9.98 10.47
C LYS A 94 2.08 -8.61 10.40
N MET A 95 0.99 -8.48 9.64
CA MET A 95 0.25 -7.23 9.51
C MET A 95 -0.69 -7.02 10.69
N GLU A 96 -1.34 -8.08 11.15
CA GLU A 96 -2.21 -8.05 12.33
C GLU A 96 -1.41 -7.67 13.58
N ALA A 97 -0.26 -8.30 13.83
CA ALA A 97 0.61 -7.93 14.94
C ALA A 97 1.04 -6.44 14.93
N ARG A 98 1.20 -5.84 13.74
CA ARG A 98 1.55 -4.41 13.62
C ARG A 98 0.40 -3.48 13.93
N ALA A 99 -0.83 -3.92 13.74
CA ALA A 99 -2.00 -3.13 14.09
C ALA A 99 -2.08 -2.92 15.61
N ASP A 100 -1.64 -3.92 16.38
CA ASP A 100 -1.62 -3.88 17.84
C ASP A 100 -0.43 -3.06 18.40
N ASP A 101 0.70 -3.03 17.69
CA ASP A 101 1.95 -2.45 18.19
C ASP A 101 1.99 -0.91 18.21
N ASN A 102 1.37 -0.22 17.25
CA ASN A 102 1.49 1.25 17.13
C ASN A 102 0.16 1.92 16.76
N PRO A 103 -0.30 2.95 17.51
CA PRO A 103 -1.56 3.64 17.23
C PRO A 103 -1.65 4.29 15.83
N THR A 104 -0.52 4.66 15.23
CA THR A 104 -0.47 5.27 13.89
C THR A 104 -0.37 4.23 12.77
N ALA A 105 -0.08 2.96 13.08
CA ALA A 105 0.22 1.91 12.11
C ALA A 105 -0.86 1.73 11.05
N LEU A 106 -2.13 1.93 11.42
CA LEU A 106 -3.30 1.76 10.57
C LEU A 106 -3.26 2.64 9.32
N SER A 107 -2.82 3.90 9.46
CA SER A 107 -2.73 4.85 8.35
C SER A 107 -1.50 4.63 7.45
N LEU A 108 -0.53 3.85 7.92
CA LEU A 108 0.73 3.67 7.21
C LEU A 108 0.61 2.65 6.08
N LYS A 109 1.17 3.01 4.93
CA LYS A 109 1.27 2.14 3.75
C LYS A 109 2.41 1.12 3.85
N ARG A 110 3.38 1.38 4.74
CA ARG A 110 4.59 0.57 4.91
C ARG A 110 4.95 0.48 6.39
N PRO A 111 5.58 -0.62 6.83
CA PRO A 111 6.18 -0.66 8.15
C PRO A 111 7.22 0.43 8.29
N GLN A 112 7.06 1.22 9.35
CA GLN A 112 8.04 2.20 9.78
C GLN A 112 8.59 1.76 11.13
N VAL A 113 9.91 1.72 11.25
CA VAL A 113 10.57 1.50 12.54
C VAL A 113 10.65 2.86 13.22
N VAL A 114 9.91 3.02 14.30
CA VAL A 114 9.91 4.23 15.10
C VAL A 114 11.11 4.16 16.04
N THR A 115 12.02 5.14 15.93
CA THR A 115 13.21 5.17 16.78
C THR A 115 12.88 5.43 18.26
N ARG A 116 11.77 6.13 18.53
CA ARG A 116 11.31 6.51 19.86
C ARG A 116 9.80 6.30 20.03
N PRO A 117 9.34 5.05 20.23
CA PRO A 117 7.91 4.74 20.36
C PRO A 117 7.27 5.41 21.58
N ASP A 118 8.06 5.65 22.64
CA ASP A 118 7.68 6.41 23.82
C ASP A 118 7.16 7.82 23.50
N VAL A 119 7.83 8.52 22.59
CA VAL A 119 7.45 9.87 22.18
C VAL A 119 6.21 9.87 21.32
N GLU A 120 6.10 8.94 20.37
CA GLU A 120 4.90 8.83 19.53
C GLU A 120 3.65 8.52 20.37
N HIS A 121 3.76 7.62 21.34
CA HIS A 121 2.64 7.32 22.24
C HIS A 121 2.26 8.54 23.10
N ALA A 122 3.25 9.26 23.63
CA ALA A 122 3.00 10.48 24.40
C ALA A 122 2.32 11.57 23.56
N LEU A 123 2.71 11.71 22.28
CA LEU A 123 2.08 12.65 21.35
C LEU A 123 0.63 12.28 21.04
N VAL A 124 0.34 11.00 20.82
CA VAL A 124 -1.04 10.53 20.57
C VAL A 124 -1.93 10.79 21.78
N LEU A 125 -1.46 10.44 22.99
CA LEU A 125 -2.20 10.70 24.24
C LEU A 125 -2.42 12.20 24.46
N TRP A 126 -1.41 13.03 24.15
CA TRP A 126 -1.53 14.48 24.27
C TRP A 126 -2.55 15.08 23.30
N VAL A 127 -2.64 14.59 22.06
CA VAL A 127 -3.66 15.02 21.11
C VAL A 127 -5.07 14.66 21.58
N TRP A 128 -5.27 13.46 22.13
CA TRP A 128 -6.57 13.03 22.67
C TRP A 128 -7.01 13.82 23.91
N ASP A 129 -6.08 14.29 24.75
CA ASP A 129 -6.41 15.13 25.91
C ASP A 129 -6.84 16.55 25.52
N MET A 130 -6.47 16.99 24.32
CA MET A 130 -6.75 18.35 23.82
C MET A 130 -8.06 18.47 23.03
N GLU A 131 -8.75 17.35 22.76
CA GLU A 131 -9.96 17.26 21.94
C GLU A 131 -11.20 16.95 22.80
#